data_AF-A0A920IMR6-F1
#
_entry.id   AF-A0A920IMR6-F1
#
_cell.length_a   1.000
_cell.length_b   1.000
_cell.length_c   1.000
_cell.angle_alpha   90.00
_cell.angle_beta   90.00
_cell.angle_gamma   90.00
#
_symmetry.space_group_name_H-M   'P 1'
#
loop_
_entity.id
_entity.type
_entity.pdbx_description
1 polymer ?
#
loop_
_entity_poly.entity_id
_entity_poly.type
_entity_poly.pdbx_seq_one_letter_code
_entity_poly.pdbx_strand_id
1 'polypeptide(L)' 'MSPLKGKARKDFYKNSTKDNIIKRAGTANEVAKAIIFAIENEFITGTTIDIDGGWILS' A
#
# COMPACT_ATOMS: atom_id res chain seq x y z
N MET A 1 -14.89 1.53 -0.12
CA MET A 1 -14.35 0.17 -0.35
C MET A 1 -14.77 -0.30 -1.74
N SER A 2 -13.92 -1.09 -2.44
CA SER A 2 -14.25 -1.62 -3.77
C SER A 2 -15.60 -2.37 -3.77
N PRO A 3 -16.50 -2.14 -4.75
CA PRO A 3 -17.78 -2.84 -4.84
C PRO A 3 -17.63 -4.31 -5.26
N LEU A 4 -16.46 -4.70 -5.79
CA LEU A 4 -16.17 -6.07 -6.21
C LEU A 4 -16.10 -7.01 -5.01
N LYS A 5 -16.56 -8.25 -5.19
CA LYS A 5 -16.55 -9.30 -4.17
C LYS A 5 -15.91 -10.59 -4.68
N GLY A 6 -15.53 -11.47 -3.74
CA GLY A 6 -15.05 -12.82 -4.04
C GLY A 6 -13.92 -12.87 -5.08
N LYS A 7 -14.06 -13.75 -6.06
CA LYS A 7 -13.06 -13.97 -7.13
C LYS A 7 -12.81 -12.70 -7.96
N ALA A 8 -13.86 -11.97 -8.35
CA ALA A 8 -13.74 -10.75 -9.15
C ALA A 8 -12.87 -9.70 -8.44
N ARG A 9 -12.99 -9.56 -7.12
CA ARG A 9 -12.12 -8.68 -6.33
C ARG A 9 -10.67 -9.14 -6.33
N LYS A 10 -10.43 -10.44 -6.15
CA LYS A 10 -9.07 -11.01 -6.13
C LYS A 10 -8.37 -10.82 -7.48
N ASP A 11 -9.07 -11.12 -8.58
CA ASP A 11 -8.53 -11.01 -9.93
C ASP A 11 -8.25 -9.55 -10.31
N PHE A 12 -9.15 -8.62 -9.93
CA PHE A 12 -8.92 -7.19 -10.11
C PHE A 12 -7.62 -6.75 -9.45
N TYR A 13 -7.43 -7.00 -8.15
CA TYR A 13 -6.23 -6.56 -7.46
C TYR A 13 -4.97 -7.26 -7.97
N LYS A 14 -5.04 -8.56 -8.30
CA LYS A 14 -3.92 -9.28 -8.90
C LYS A 14 -3.46 -8.62 -10.21
N ASN A 15 -4.40 -8.19 -11.04
CA ASN A 15 -4.08 -7.55 -12.31
C ASN A 15 -3.62 -6.10 -12.12
N SER A 16 -4.25 -5.34 -11.22
CA SER A 16 -3.91 -3.94 -10.97
C SER A 16 -2.55 -3.74 -10.33
N THR A 17 -2.05 -4.73 -9.58
CA THR A 17 -0.73 -4.65 -8.91
C THR A 17 0.35 -5.50 -9.59
N LYS A 18 0.10 -5.99 -10.82
CA LYS A 18 1.03 -6.94 -11.48
C LYS A 18 2.38 -6.31 -11.83
N ASP A 19 2.39 -5.00 -12.06
CA ASP A 19 3.54 -4.22 -12.50
C ASP A 19 4.25 -3.52 -11.33
N ASN A 20 3.59 -3.38 -10.18
CA ASN A 20 4.21 -2.89 -8.94
C ASN A 20 5.47 -3.71 -8.59
N ILE A 21 6.42 -3.08 -7.92
CA ILE A 21 7.62 -3.75 -7.41
C ILE A 21 7.23 -4.89 -6.46
N ILE A 22 6.27 -4.65 -5.56
CA ILE A 22 5.63 -5.66 -4.73
C ILE A 22 4.31 -6.07 -5.40
N LYS A 23 4.31 -7.23 -6.07
CA LYS A 23 3.22 -7.71 -6.95
C LYS A 23 1.98 -8.24 -6.23
N ARG A 24 1.45 -7.47 -5.27
CA ARG A 24 0.21 -7.76 -4.55
C ARG A 24 -0.44 -6.48 -4.02
N ALA A 25 -1.74 -6.56 -3.71
CA ALA A 25 -2.39 -5.52 -2.93
C ALA A 25 -1.75 -5.39 -1.53
N GLY A 26 -1.61 -4.15 -1.09
CA GLY A 26 -1.26 -3.82 0.29
C GLY A 26 -2.39 -4.13 1.26
N THR A 27 -2.04 -4.14 2.53
CA THR A 27 -2.94 -4.34 3.67
C THR A 27 -2.98 -3.09 4.54
N ALA A 28 -4.08 -2.89 5.28
CA ALA A 28 -4.19 -1.76 6.20
C ALA A 28 -3.08 -1.77 7.28
N ASN A 29 -2.61 -2.96 7.68
CA ASN A 29 -1.54 -3.11 8.67
C ASN A 29 -0.19 -2.55 8.20
N GLU A 30 0.09 -2.55 6.90
CA GLU A 30 1.32 -1.98 6.35
C GLU A 30 1.32 -0.45 6.46
N VAL A 31 0.18 0.18 6.20
CA VAL A 31 -0.02 1.62 6.42
C VAL A 31 0.07 1.95 7.92
N ALA A 32 -0.57 1.15 8.78
CA ALA A 32 -0.53 1.36 10.23
C ALA A 32 0.89 1.30 10.79
N LYS A 33 1.72 0.37 10.31
CA LYS A 33 3.14 0.28 10.69
C LYS A 33 3.94 1.54 10.31
N ALA A 34 3.68 2.11 9.14
CA ALA A 34 4.34 3.34 8.71
C ALA A 34 3.95 4.54 9.58
N ILE A 35 2.68 4.60 10.00
CA ILE A 35 2.22 5.62 10.96
C ILE A 35 2.96 5.46 12.29
N ILE A 36 3.03 4.25 12.84
CA ILE A 36 3.77 3.98 14.09
C ILE A 36 5.24 4.42 13.95
N PHE A 37 5.90 4.03 12.86
CA PHE A 37 7.26 4.46 12.56
C PHE A 37 7.42 5.99 12.53
N ALA A 38 6.49 6.70 11.89
CA ALA A 38 6.55 8.15 11.77
C ALA A 38 6.32 8.86 13.12
N ILE A 39 5.35 8.42 13.91
CA ILE A 39 5.02 9.07 15.20
C ILE A 39 6.06 8.78 16.29
N GLU A 40 6.81 7.69 16.19
CA GLU A 40 7.88 7.34 17.12
C GLU A 40 9.18 8.13 16.87
N ASN A 41 9.27 8.88 15.77
CA ASN A 41 10.44 9.67 15.41
C ASN A 41 10.14 11.17 15.42
N GLU A 42 10.53 11.85 16.50
CA GLU A 42 10.28 13.29 16.69
C GLU A 42 11.03 14.21 15.70
N PHE A 43 11.97 13.68 14.91
CA PHE A 43 12.75 14.45 13.94
C PHE A 43 12.24 14.29 12.49
N ILE A 44 11.21 13.47 12.26
CA ILE A 44 10.55 13.37 10.96
C ILE A 44 9.53 14.50 10.83
N THR A 45 9.69 15.34 9.82
CA THR A 45 8.74 16.42 9.50
C THR A 45 8.75 16.75 8.01
N GLY A 46 7.64 17.32 7.50
CA GLY A 46 7.56 17.87 6.15
C GLY A 46 7.81 16.90 4.99
N THR A 47 7.70 15.59 5.24
CA THR A 47 8.00 14.54 4.25
C THR A 47 6.80 13.66 3.95
N THR A 48 6.82 13.02 2.78
CA THR A 48 5.84 12.00 2.37
C THR A 48 6.48 10.62 2.45
N ILE A 49 5.76 9.65 3.01
CA ILE A 49 6.19 8.25 3.10
C ILE A 49 5.25 7.41 2.23
N ASP A 50 5.74 6.91 1.09
CA ASP A 50 4.95 6.12 0.15
C ASP A 50 4.83 4.65 0.60
N ILE A 51 3.59 4.22 0.88
CA ILE A 51 3.25 2.85 1.30
C ILE A 51 2.32 2.21 0.26
N ASP A 52 2.83 2.04 -0.96
CA ASP A 52 2.04 1.72 -2.14
C ASP A 52 2.47 0.41 -2.84
N GLY A 53 3.48 -0.28 -2.28
CA GLY A 53 4.06 -1.48 -2.90
C GLY A 53 4.95 -1.17 -4.11
N GLY A 54 5.43 0.07 -4.24
CA GLY A 54 6.24 0.53 -5.36
C GLY A 54 5.39 0.82 -6.60
N TRP A 55 4.21 1.42 -6.43
CA TRP A 55 3.32 1.81 -7.53
C TRP A 55 3.85 3.06 -8.24
N ILE A 56 4.32 4.06 -7.49
CA ILE A 56 4.86 5.30 -8.08
C ILE A 56 6.18 5.08 -8.84
N LEU A 57 6.90 3.99 -8.54
CA LEU A 57 8.25 3.70 -9.08
C LEU A 57 8.29 2.61 -10.15
N SER A 58 7.14 2.00 -10.49
CA SER A 58 7.02 0.91 -11.46
C SER A 58 6.59 1.36 -12.85
#